data_AF-A0A8H4UTA0-F1
#
_entry.id   AF-A0A8H4UTA0-F1
#
_cell.length_a   1.000
_cell.length_b   1.000
_cell.length_c   1.000
_cell.angle_alpha   90.00
_cell.angle_beta   90.00
_cell.angle_gamma   90.00
#
_symmetry.space_group_name_H-M   'P 1'
#
loop_
_entity.id
_entity.type
_entity.pdbx_description
1 polymer ?
#
loop_
_entity_poly.entity_id
_entity_poly.type
_entity_poly.pdbx_seq_one_letter_code
_entity_poly.pdbx_strand_id
1 'polypeptide(L)'
;MQIAGFMLELSRIGAISQDAMSKWAVTGRPLTYNMNELVTLGGYPADQFALMTSFDRVSDFFLRAQSFQTHLEAQRNIAGDNEDLAWEQFIAHRCFAELVPTHIQGNDRPFRLFYNDLRPINMLVNPETLQITAVLDLEFTNAMPAQFDAYRKERESDERFDK
;
A
#
# COMPACT_ATOMS: atom_id res chain seq x y z
N MET A 1 2.86 -1.07 -13.09
CA MET A 1 4.18 -1.54 -13.61
C MET A 1 3.99 -2.80 -14.48
N GLN A 2 4.68 -2.91 -15.62
CA GLN A 2 4.73 -4.14 -16.42
C GLN A 2 6.06 -4.84 -16.16
N ILE A 3 6.04 -6.13 -15.78
CA ILE A 3 7.23 -6.93 -15.48
C ILE A 3 7.27 -8.12 -16.42
N ALA A 4 8.40 -8.34 -17.10
CA ALA A 4 8.59 -9.47 -18.02
C ALA A 4 7.44 -9.66 -19.02
N GLY A 5 6.84 -8.54 -19.47
CA GLY A 5 5.69 -8.55 -20.38
C GLY A 5 4.31 -8.62 -19.71
N PHE A 6 4.22 -8.87 -18.41
CA PHE A 6 2.96 -9.03 -17.67
C PHE A 6 2.56 -7.77 -16.90
N MET A 7 1.27 -7.46 -16.89
CA MET A 7 0.68 -6.44 -16.03
C MET A 7 -0.42 -7.09 -15.19
N LEU A 8 -0.22 -7.14 -13.88
CA LEU A 8 -1.22 -7.68 -12.95
C LEU A 8 -2.11 -6.56 -12.43
N GLU A 9 -3.39 -6.62 -12.78
CA GLU A 9 -4.44 -5.76 -12.23
C GLU A 9 -5.30 -6.57 -11.26
N LEU A 10 -5.58 -5.98 -10.11
CA LEU A 10 -6.30 -6.59 -9.00
C LEU A 10 -7.59 -5.79 -8.77
N SER A 11 -8.69 -6.51 -8.56
CA SER A 11 -10.00 -5.87 -8.32
C SER A 11 -10.17 -5.34 -6.90
N ARG A 12 -9.41 -5.86 -5.94
CA ARG A 12 -9.50 -5.49 -4.52
C ARG A 12 -8.23 -5.80 -3.73
N ILE A 13 -8.09 -5.18 -2.56
CA ILE A 13 -7.00 -5.44 -1.60
C ILE A 13 -7.59 -6.11 -0.35
N GLY A 14 -7.08 -7.27 0.03
CA GLY A 14 -7.53 -7.96 1.24
C GLY A 14 -6.88 -9.33 1.42
N ALA A 15 -7.26 -10.02 2.49
CA ALA A 15 -6.82 -11.38 2.74
C ALA A 15 -7.58 -12.39 1.87
N ILE A 16 -6.84 -13.33 1.30
CA ILE A 16 -7.37 -14.46 0.53
C ILE A 16 -7.84 -15.57 1.46
N SER A 17 -9.01 -16.13 1.20
CA SER A 17 -9.47 -17.36 1.81
C SER A 17 -10.35 -18.14 0.82
N GLN A 18 -10.63 -19.40 1.16
CA GLN A 18 -11.57 -20.20 0.38
C GLN A 18 -13.01 -19.91 0.83
N ASP A 19 -13.91 -19.74 -0.13
CA ASP A 19 -15.34 -19.67 0.13
C ASP A 19 -15.91 -21.06 0.47
N ALA A 20 -17.22 -21.12 0.75
CA ALA A 20 -17.93 -22.38 1.06
C ALA A 20 -17.89 -23.40 -0.10
N MET A 21 -17.50 -22.98 -1.31
CA MET A 21 -17.36 -23.82 -2.50
C MET A 21 -15.88 -24.14 -2.82
N SER A 22 -14.95 -23.90 -1.88
CA SER A 22 -13.51 -24.07 -2.06
C SER A 22 -12.90 -23.21 -3.17
N LYS A 23 -13.54 -22.10 -3.55
CA LYS A 23 -12.97 -21.13 -4.48
C LYS A 23 -12.19 -20.08 -3.72
N TRP A 24 -10.99 -19.76 -4.21
CA TRP A 24 -10.19 -18.67 -3.68
C TRP A 24 -10.82 -17.33 -4.00
N ALA A 25 -11.05 -16.53 -2.95
CA ALA A 25 -11.54 -15.18 -3.07
C ALA A 25 -10.85 -14.28 -2.03
N VAL A 26 -10.81 -12.98 -2.31
CA VAL A 26 -10.40 -11.98 -1.33
C VAL A 26 -11.63 -11.59 -0.53
N THR A 27 -11.70 -12.09 0.71
CA THR A 27 -12.88 -12.00 1.58
C THR A 27 -12.58 -11.35 2.94
N GLY A 28 -11.31 -11.31 3.35
CA GLY A 28 -10.90 -10.73 4.62
C GLY A 28 -10.28 -9.34 4.47
N ARG A 29 -10.19 -8.63 5.59
CA ARG A 29 -9.43 -7.38 5.68
C ARG A 29 -7.97 -7.57 5.25
N PRO A 30 -7.31 -6.54 4.70
CA PRO A 30 -5.88 -6.59 4.50
C PRO A 30 -5.15 -6.76 5.85
N LEU A 31 -4.06 -7.53 5.81
CA LEU A 31 -3.07 -7.56 6.89
C LEU A 31 -1.95 -6.62 6.51
N THR A 32 -1.65 -5.67 7.38
CA THR A 32 -0.70 -4.59 7.09
C THR A 32 0.32 -4.55 8.19
N TYR A 33 1.54 -4.15 7.85
CA TYR A 33 2.62 -4.02 8.82
C TYR A 33 2.21 -3.09 9.98
N ASN A 34 1.62 -1.93 9.68
CA ASN A 34 1.14 -0.97 10.70
C ASN A 34 0.09 -1.59 11.64
N MET A 35 -0.83 -2.40 11.11
CA MET A 35 -1.82 -3.10 11.94
C MET A 35 -1.15 -4.16 12.83
N ASN A 36 -0.16 -4.87 12.31
CA ASN A 36 0.63 -5.82 13.10
C ASN A 36 1.39 -5.10 14.22
N GLU A 37 2.04 -3.97 13.94
CA GLU A 37 2.75 -3.18 14.96
C GLU A 37 1.80 -2.60 16.01
N LEU A 38 0.63 -2.11 15.61
CA LEU A 38 -0.41 -1.65 16.53
C LEU A 38 -0.77 -2.72 17.57
N VAL A 39 -0.98 -3.96 17.12
CA VAL A 39 -1.34 -5.07 18.02
C VAL A 39 -0.13 -5.54 18.83
N THR A 40 1.01 -5.78 18.18
CA THR A 40 2.16 -6.45 18.80
C THR A 40 3.00 -5.53 19.68
N LEU A 41 3.14 -4.26 19.29
CA LEU A 41 3.96 -3.26 20.00
C LEU A 41 3.09 -2.20 20.71
N GLY A 42 1.95 -1.84 20.13
CA GLY A 42 1.07 -0.79 20.68
C GLY A 42 0.04 -1.27 21.69
N GLY A 43 -0.09 -2.59 21.90
CA GLY A 43 -1.12 -3.16 22.77
C GLY A 43 -2.55 -2.90 22.28
N TYR A 44 -2.72 -2.53 21.00
CA TYR A 44 -4.03 -2.24 20.44
C TYR A 44 -4.85 -3.55 20.27
N PRO A 45 -6.10 -3.62 20.76
CA PRO A 45 -6.89 -4.83 20.68
C PRO A 45 -7.17 -5.24 19.22
N ALA A 46 -6.84 -6.47 18.85
CA ALA A 46 -6.96 -6.94 17.47
C ALA A 46 -8.41 -7.01 16.96
N ASP A 47 -9.38 -7.16 17.87
CA ASP A 47 -10.82 -7.17 17.60
C ASP A 47 -11.36 -5.80 17.15
N GLN A 48 -10.66 -4.71 17.44
CA GLN A 48 -11.01 -3.39 16.91
C GLN A 48 -10.91 -3.32 15.38
N PHE A 49 -10.15 -4.23 14.76
CA PHE A 49 -10.11 -4.36 13.30
C PHE A 49 -11.19 -5.28 12.71
N ALA A 50 -12.08 -5.85 13.52
CA ALA A 50 -13.07 -6.84 13.05
C ALA A 50 -14.10 -6.25 12.07
N LEU A 51 -14.36 -4.94 12.14
CA LEU A 51 -15.28 -4.26 11.22
C LEU A 51 -14.62 -3.89 9.88
N MET A 52 -13.29 -4.00 9.76
CA MET A 52 -12.62 -3.75 8.48
C MET A 52 -12.88 -4.90 7.50
N THR A 53 -13.08 -4.53 6.25
CA THR A 53 -13.27 -5.47 5.13
C THR A 53 -12.12 -5.33 4.12
N SER A 54 -12.18 -6.10 3.04
CA SER A 54 -11.36 -5.83 1.86
C SER A 54 -11.67 -4.45 1.29
N PHE A 55 -10.71 -3.89 0.55
CA PHE A 55 -10.87 -2.62 -0.15
C PHE A 55 -11.23 -2.88 -1.59
N ASP A 56 -12.44 -2.50 -1.95
CA ASP A 56 -12.93 -2.55 -3.31
C ASP A 56 -12.78 -1.19 -4.00
N ARG A 57 -12.56 -0.12 -3.23
CA ARG A 57 -12.41 1.24 -3.74
C ARG A 57 -11.09 1.87 -3.31
N VAL A 58 -10.56 2.76 -4.14
CA VAL A 58 -9.29 3.45 -3.87
C VAL A 58 -9.38 4.34 -2.62
N SER A 59 -10.53 4.97 -2.39
CA SER A 59 -10.81 5.75 -1.19
C SER A 59 -10.70 4.92 0.09
N ASP A 60 -11.20 3.68 0.11
CA ASP A 60 -11.09 2.78 1.26
C ASP A 60 -9.62 2.48 1.59
N PHE A 61 -8.78 2.33 0.56
CA PHE A 61 -7.34 2.20 0.74
C PHE A 61 -6.73 3.44 1.38
N PHE A 62 -7.08 4.65 0.93
CA PHE A 62 -6.50 5.88 1.48
C PHE A 62 -7.07 6.27 2.85
N LEU A 63 -8.32 5.91 3.14
CA LEU A 63 -8.91 6.09 4.46
C LEU A 63 -8.20 5.26 5.54
N ARG A 64 -7.38 4.27 5.16
CA ARG A 64 -6.41 3.67 6.10
C ARG A 64 -5.47 4.67 6.74
N ALA A 65 -5.30 5.88 6.21
CA ALA A 65 -4.56 6.92 6.91
C ALA A 65 -5.12 7.18 8.32
N GLN A 66 -6.41 6.89 8.57
CA GLN A 66 -6.99 6.90 9.92
C GLN A 66 -6.34 5.87 10.87
N SER A 67 -5.81 4.75 10.37
CA SER A 67 -5.05 3.82 11.21
C SER A 67 -3.77 4.43 11.76
N PHE A 68 -3.20 5.47 11.13
CA PHE A 68 -2.12 6.26 11.74
C PHE A 68 -2.62 7.09 12.92
N GLN A 69 -3.86 7.59 12.89
CA GLN A 69 -4.44 8.28 14.05
C GLN A 69 -4.59 7.30 15.22
N THR A 70 -5.08 6.09 14.95
CA THR A 70 -5.12 5.00 15.94
C THR A 70 -3.72 4.70 16.50
N HIS A 71 -2.69 4.77 15.66
CA HIS A 71 -1.30 4.60 16.08
C HIS A 71 -0.84 5.70 17.04
N LEU A 72 -1.11 6.97 16.71
CA LEU A 72 -0.81 8.09 17.61
C LEU A 72 -1.57 7.98 18.95
N GLU A 73 -2.82 7.51 18.92
CA GLU A 73 -3.64 7.34 20.13
C GLU A 73 -3.20 6.16 21.00
N ALA A 74 -2.86 5.02 20.38
CA ALA A 74 -2.44 3.81 21.08
C ALA A 74 -0.99 3.88 21.55
N GLN A 75 -0.13 4.60 20.82
CA GLN A 75 1.31 4.70 21.05
C GLN A 75 1.76 6.13 21.35
N ARG A 76 1.03 6.81 22.24
CA ARG A 76 1.31 8.22 22.63
C ARG A 76 2.75 8.48 23.08
N ASN A 77 3.47 7.44 23.53
CA ASN A 77 4.83 7.53 24.04
C ASN A 77 5.91 7.16 23.01
N ILE A 78 5.54 6.83 21.76
CA ILE A 78 6.50 6.47 20.68
C ILE A 78 6.84 7.67 19.79
N ALA A 79 6.07 8.76 19.87
CA ALA A 79 6.58 10.05 19.43
C ALA A 79 7.85 10.34 20.24
N GLY A 80 9.00 10.32 19.57
CA GLY A 80 10.28 10.61 20.23
C GLY A 80 10.31 12.02 20.82
N ASP A 81 11.48 12.45 21.28
CA ASP A 81 11.67 13.67 22.08
C ASP A 81 11.38 15.00 21.33
N ASN A 82 10.74 14.95 20.15
CA ASN A 82 10.42 16.08 19.29
C ASN A 82 8.89 16.24 19.16
N GLU A 83 8.33 17.11 20.00
CA GLU A 83 6.91 17.45 20.04
C GLU A 83 6.41 18.09 18.74
N ASP A 84 7.21 18.99 18.14
CA ASP A 84 6.83 19.68 16.91
C ASP A 84 6.65 18.69 15.75
N LEU A 85 7.58 17.75 15.60
CA LEU A 85 7.48 16.70 14.56
C LEU A 85 6.26 15.80 14.77
N ALA A 86 5.97 15.44 16.03
CA ALA A 86 4.79 14.64 16.34
C ALA A 86 3.49 15.38 16.01
N TRP A 87 3.43 16.68 16.32
CA TRP A 87 2.30 17.54 16.01
C TRP A 87 2.10 17.74 14.51
N GLU A 88 3.17 17.98 13.76
CA GLU A 88 3.13 18.08 12.29
C GLU A 88 2.60 16.80 11.65
N GLN A 89 3.08 15.63 12.11
CA GLN A 89 2.58 14.35 11.63
C GLN A 89 1.10 14.15 11.99
N PHE A 90 0.68 14.50 13.20
CA PHE A 90 -0.73 14.42 13.60
C PHE A 90 -1.63 15.26 12.67
N ILE A 91 -1.26 16.53 12.43
CA ILE A 91 -1.98 17.41 11.52
C ILE A 91 -2.00 16.83 10.11
N ALA A 92 -0.86 16.40 9.59
CA ALA A 92 -0.75 15.88 8.23
C ALA A 92 -1.69 14.68 8.00
N HIS A 93 -1.71 13.71 8.92
CA HIS A 93 -2.58 12.53 8.80
C HIS A 93 -4.06 12.89 8.90
N ARG A 94 -4.42 13.86 9.76
CA ARG A 94 -5.79 14.34 9.89
C ARG A 94 -6.26 15.07 8.64
N CYS A 95 -5.48 16.03 8.15
CA CYS A 95 -5.77 16.74 6.92
C CYS A 95 -5.85 15.78 5.74
N PHE A 96 -4.95 14.80 5.64
CA PHE A 96 -4.99 13.79 4.59
C PHE A 96 -6.32 13.02 4.59
N ALA A 97 -6.78 12.53 5.75
CA ALA A 97 -8.05 11.83 5.86
C ALA A 97 -9.26 12.70 5.46
N GLU A 98 -9.23 14.00 5.78
CA GLU A 98 -10.27 14.97 5.38
C GLU A 98 -10.27 15.26 3.88
N LEU A 99 -9.11 15.16 3.21
CA LEU A 99 -8.98 15.38 1.77
C LEU A 99 -9.43 14.18 0.94
N VAL A 100 -9.39 12.95 1.49
CA VAL A 100 -9.71 11.71 0.75
C VAL A 100 -11.09 11.77 0.06
N PRO A 101 -12.19 12.16 0.73
CA PRO A 101 -13.52 12.20 0.09
C PRO A 101 -13.64 13.19 -1.08
N THR A 102 -12.81 14.24 -1.09
CA THR A 102 -12.92 15.35 -2.05
C THR A 102 -11.89 15.28 -3.17
N HIS A 103 -10.75 14.61 -2.95
CA HIS A 103 -9.61 14.64 -3.88
C HIS A 103 -9.29 13.28 -4.51
N ILE A 104 -9.85 12.16 -4.01
CA ILE A 104 -9.66 10.86 -4.67
C ILE A 104 -10.54 10.76 -5.91
N GLN A 105 -9.91 10.93 -7.08
CA GLN A 105 -10.52 10.65 -8.37
C GLN A 105 -10.29 9.21 -8.84
N GLY A 106 -11.24 8.65 -9.57
CA GLY A 106 -11.14 7.29 -10.11
C GLY A 106 -11.22 6.23 -9.02
N ASN A 107 -12.27 6.31 -8.19
CA ASN A 107 -12.45 5.44 -7.04
C ASN A 107 -12.63 3.95 -7.41
N ASP A 108 -13.05 3.69 -8.65
CA ASP A 108 -13.31 2.35 -9.18
C ASP A 108 -12.16 1.86 -10.10
N ARG A 109 -10.98 2.49 -10.03
CA ARG A 109 -9.79 2.04 -10.78
C ARG A 109 -9.22 0.77 -10.16
N PRO A 110 -8.59 -0.11 -10.97
CA PRO A 110 -7.97 -1.31 -10.47
C PRO A 110 -6.76 -0.99 -9.57
N PHE A 111 -6.46 -1.92 -8.68
CA PHE A 111 -5.22 -1.94 -7.92
C PHE A 111 -4.13 -2.64 -8.73
N ARG A 112 -2.87 -2.29 -8.48
CA ARG A 112 -1.70 -2.90 -9.13
C ARG A 112 -0.70 -3.36 -8.10
N LEU A 113 0.10 -4.36 -8.47
CA LEU A 113 1.29 -4.70 -7.69
C LEU A 113 2.26 -3.51 -7.70
N PHE A 114 2.62 -3.09 -6.50
CA PHE A 114 3.69 -2.16 -6.25
C PHE A 114 4.85 -2.92 -5.61
N TYR A 115 6.01 -2.82 -6.25
CA TYR A 115 7.25 -3.45 -5.83
C TYR A 115 8.35 -2.39 -5.91
N ASN A 116 8.98 -2.07 -4.78
CA ASN A 116 9.98 -1.00 -4.73
C ASN A 116 11.42 -1.50 -4.88
N ASP A 117 11.65 -2.83 -4.88
CA ASP A 117 13.00 -3.40 -4.84
C ASP A 117 13.44 -4.01 -6.18
N LEU A 118 13.38 -3.20 -7.24
CA LEU A 118 13.79 -3.60 -8.60
C LEU A 118 15.31 -3.57 -8.82
N ARG A 119 16.09 -3.98 -7.83
CA ARG A 119 17.55 -4.07 -7.97
C ARG A 119 17.90 -5.20 -8.95
N PRO A 120 19.02 -5.09 -9.70
CA PRO A 120 19.44 -6.13 -10.66
C PRO A 120 19.59 -7.52 -10.05
N ILE A 121 19.94 -7.62 -8.76
CA ILE A 121 20.06 -8.90 -8.05
C ILE A 121 18.74 -9.68 -7.96
N ASN A 122 17.61 -8.97 -8.06
CA ASN A 122 16.27 -9.54 -8.02
C ASN A 122 15.71 -9.80 -9.43
N MET A 123 16.54 -9.80 -10.48
CA MET A 123 16.10 -9.98 -11.86
C MET A 123 16.86 -11.12 -12.54
N LEU A 124 16.11 -12.02 -13.18
CA LEU A 124 16.68 -12.99 -14.11
C LEU A 124 16.65 -12.41 -15.52
N VAL A 125 17.76 -12.55 -16.22
CA VAL A 125 17.95 -12.00 -17.57
C VAL A 125 18.37 -13.12 -18.50
N ASN A 126 17.79 -13.15 -19.71
CA ASN A 126 18.26 -14.03 -20.77
C ASN A 126 19.66 -13.55 -21.24
N PRO A 127 20.71 -14.38 -21.19
CA PRO A 127 22.07 -13.95 -21.49
C PRO A 127 22.30 -13.59 -22.97
N GLU A 128 21.48 -14.11 -23.89
CA GLU A 128 21.59 -13.85 -25.32
C GLU A 128 20.79 -12.61 -25.75
N THR A 129 19.57 -12.46 -25.22
CA THR A 129 18.66 -11.37 -25.62
C THR A 129 18.66 -10.18 -24.68
N LEU A 130 19.27 -10.32 -23.49
CA LEU A 130 19.26 -9.36 -22.39
C LEU A 130 17.85 -8.98 -21.87
N GLN A 131 16.83 -9.77 -22.21
CA GLN A 131 15.47 -9.55 -21.73
C GLN A 131 15.31 -10.05 -20.29
N ILE A 132 14.62 -9.26 -19.46
CA ILE A 132 14.20 -9.68 -18.12
C ILE A 132 13.14 -10.78 -18.27
N THR A 133 13.43 -11.96 -17.77
CA THR A 133 12.55 -13.14 -17.85
C THR A 133 11.78 -13.39 -16.56
N ALA A 134 12.31 -12.94 -15.42
CA ALA A 134 11.62 -13.01 -14.13
C ALA A 134 12.11 -11.92 -13.17
N VAL A 135 11.25 -11.58 -12.22
CA VAL A 135 11.60 -10.79 -11.03
C VAL A 135 11.38 -11.68 -9.81
N LEU A 136 12.37 -11.69 -8.93
CA LEU A 136 12.42 -12.48 -7.70
C LEU A 136 12.11 -11.58 -6.49
N ASP A 137 12.14 -12.18 -5.30
CA ASP A 137 12.14 -11.45 -4.03
C ASP A 137 10.90 -10.54 -3.84
N LEU A 138 9.71 -11.11 -4.04
CA LEU A 138 8.44 -10.38 -3.98
C LEU A 138 7.90 -10.20 -2.56
N GLU A 139 8.70 -10.45 -1.52
CA GLU A 139 8.24 -10.55 -0.11
C GLU A 139 7.68 -9.25 0.46
N PHE A 140 8.10 -8.10 -0.08
CA PHE A 140 7.57 -6.77 0.26
C PHE A 140 6.67 -6.18 -0.83
N THR A 141 6.17 -7.01 -1.76
CA THR A 141 5.24 -6.55 -2.80
C THR A 141 3.85 -6.37 -2.21
N ASN A 142 3.21 -5.24 -2.51
CA ASN A 142 1.86 -4.95 -2.05
C ASN A 142 0.98 -4.40 -3.16
N ALA A 143 -0.31 -4.71 -3.10
CA ALA A 143 -1.30 -4.10 -3.96
C ALA A 143 -1.53 -2.64 -3.54
N MET A 144 -1.52 -1.71 -4.50
CA MET A 144 -1.74 -0.28 -4.29
C MET A 144 -2.64 0.31 -5.38
N PRO A 145 -3.31 1.44 -5.12
CA PRO A 145 -4.04 2.16 -6.14
C PRO A 145 -3.15 2.49 -7.35
N ALA A 146 -3.67 2.33 -8.56
CA ALA A 146 -2.92 2.62 -9.79
C ALA A 146 -2.43 4.08 -9.90
N GLN A 147 -2.99 5.00 -9.11
CA GLN A 147 -2.55 6.39 -9.00
C GLN A 147 -1.08 6.50 -8.56
N PHE A 148 -0.56 5.55 -7.76
CA PHE A 148 0.85 5.54 -7.34
C PHE A 148 1.83 5.30 -8.51
N ASP A 149 1.39 4.61 -9.57
CA ASP A 149 2.20 4.44 -10.79
C ASP A 149 2.33 5.76 -11.58
N ALA A 150 1.34 6.66 -11.50
CA ALA A 150 1.30 7.89 -12.29
C ALA A 150 2.36 8.90 -11.83
N TYR A 151 2.55 9.01 -10.51
CA TYR A 151 3.57 9.85 -9.90
C TYR A 151 4.99 9.50 -10.36
N ARG A 152 5.28 8.21 -10.58
CA ARG A 152 6.58 7.74 -11.08
C ARG A 152 6.86 8.23 -12.51
N LYS A 153 5.83 8.36 -13.36
CA LYS A 153 5.98 8.83 -14.74
C LYS A 153 6.22 10.34 -14.82
N GLU A 154 5.60 11.13 -13.95
CA GLU A 154 5.78 12.59 -13.91
C GLU A 154 7.17 12.97 -13.39
N ARG A 155 7.69 12.30 -12.34
CA ARG A 155 9.07 12.54 -11.89
C ARG A 155 10.13 12.14 -12.93
N GLU A 156 9.90 11.03 -13.65
CA GLU A 156 10.79 10.60 -14.74
C GLU A 156 10.69 11.48 -16.01
N SER A 157 9.62 12.28 -16.16
CA SER A 157 9.55 13.29 -17.22
C SER A 157 10.24 14.59 -16.79
N ASP A 158 10.10 15.00 -15.53
CA ASP A 158 10.72 16.23 -15.02
C ASP A 158 12.25 16.12 -14.97
N GLU A 159 12.80 14.96 -14.60
CA GLU A 159 14.25 14.71 -14.62
C GLU A 159 14.84 14.58 -16.03
N ARG A 160 14.00 14.46 -17.07
CA ARG A 160 14.44 14.38 -18.47
C ARG A 160 14.60 15.74 -19.15
N PHE A 161 14.18 16.83 -18.50
CA PHE A 161 14.33 18.20 -19.02
C PHE A 161 15.48 18.99 -18.36
N ASP A 162 16.21 18.39 -17.42
CA ASP A 162 17.35 18.99 -16.70
C ASP A 162 18.72 18.38 -17.09
N LYS A 163 18.86 17.85 -18.32
CA LYS A 163 20.15 17.43 -18.90
C LYS A 163 20.38 18.01 -20.28
#